data_AF-A0A101ITN2-F1
#
_entry.id   AF-A0A101ITN2-F1
#
_cell.length_a   1.000
_cell.length_b   1.000
_cell.length_c   1.000
_cell.angle_alpha   90.00
_cell.angle_beta   90.00
_cell.angle_gamma   90.00
#
_symmetry.space_group_name_H-M   'P 1'
#
loop_
_entity.id
_entity.type
_entity.pdbx_description
1 polymer ?
#
loop_
_entity_poly.entity_id
_entity_poly.type
_entity_poly.pdbx_seq_one_letter_code
_entity_poly.pdbx_strand_id
1 'polypeptide(L)'
;MRRTHVSNSGPGRTQGQFPCSAPARQILPLAVLAVLLACAALFAGCTTEPGGADAVTISPLNGTVTKVEVIHFTAPNQCYSCVVLGDYAEETVKTHFPGELDSGKVIFDHVDVADPEKKEIVERYGATGSSLWIGTYDDQGGFSKEEDIRVWYKLNDKPGFMQYLKTLIGMRLAGDFSQ
;
A
#
# COMPACT_ATOMS: atom_id res chain seq x y z
N MET A 1 -53.36 -44.93 -45.05
CA MET A 1 -52.78 -45.34 -46.34
C MET A 1 -51.26 -45.09 -46.33
N ARG A 2 -50.49 -46.15 -46.62
CA ARG A 2 -49.10 -46.30 -47.12
C ARG A 2 -47.99 -45.26 -46.80
N ARG A 3 -47.00 -45.72 -46.01
CA ARG A 3 -45.53 -45.90 -46.28
C ARG A 3 -44.97 -45.25 -47.57
N THR A 4 -43.76 -44.65 -47.61
CA THR A 4 -42.42 -45.20 -47.26
C THR A 4 -41.30 -44.13 -47.14
N HIS A 5 -40.41 -44.33 -46.15
CA HIS A 5 -38.93 -44.21 -46.09
C HIS A 5 -38.09 -43.38 -47.09
N VAL A 6 -37.00 -42.78 -46.56
CA VAL A 6 -35.55 -42.92 -46.92
C VAL A 6 -34.78 -41.89 -46.05
N SER A 7 -34.09 -42.26 -44.95
CA SER A 7 -32.68 -42.67 -44.77
C SER A 7 -31.61 -41.79 -45.45
N ASN A 8 -30.70 -41.15 -44.71
CA ASN A 8 -29.25 -41.47 -44.71
C ASN A 8 -28.43 -40.60 -43.73
N SER A 9 -27.41 -41.20 -43.12
CA SER A 9 -26.38 -40.61 -42.25
C SER A 9 -25.15 -40.19 -43.08
N GLY A 10 -24.38 -39.19 -42.63
CA GLY A 10 -23.10 -38.82 -43.27
C GLY A 10 -22.26 -37.79 -42.50
N PRO A 11 -20.96 -38.04 -42.22
CA PRO A 11 -20.08 -37.23 -41.36
C PRO A 11 -19.07 -36.38 -42.17
N GLY A 12 -18.25 -35.56 -41.48
CA GLY A 12 -16.90 -35.25 -41.98
C GLY A 12 -16.36 -33.85 -41.69
N ARG A 13 -15.41 -33.75 -40.75
CA ARG A 13 -14.39 -32.68 -40.70
C ARG A 13 -13.59 -32.70 -41.99
N THR A 14 -13.28 -31.52 -42.53
CA THR A 14 -12.29 -31.38 -43.61
C THR A 14 -11.19 -30.43 -43.15
N GLN A 15 -9.99 -31.00 -43.03
CA GLN A 15 -8.72 -30.28 -42.99
C GLN A 15 -8.48 -29.60 -44.35
N GLY A 16 -8.08 -28.34 -44.31
CA GLY A 16 -7.46 -27.64 -45.43
C GLY A 16 -5.95 -27.58 -45.20
N GLN A 17 -5.21 -28.14 -46.15
CA GLN A 17 -3.76 -28.28 -46.20
C GLN A 17 -3.20 -27.18 -47.13
N PHE A 18 -2.07 -26.55 -46.79
CA PHE A 18 -1.24 -25.83 -47.77
C PHE A 18 0.19 -26.39 -47.73
N PRO A 19 0.82 -26.65 -48.90
CA PRO A 19 2.03 -27.46 -48.99
C PRO A 19 3.31 -26.65 -49.30
N CYS A 20 4.44 -27.35 -49.15
CA CYS A 20 5.72 -27.25 -49.90
C CYS A 20 6.55 -25.95 -49.79
N SER A 21 7.66 -25.91 -49.05
CA SER A 21 9.01 -26.46 -49.33
C SER A 21 9.85 -25.69 -50.37
N ALA A 22 10.93 -25.04 -49.93
CA ALA A 22 12.28 -25.14 -50.53
C ALA A 22 13.35 -24.48 -49.62
N PRO A 23 14.60 -24.98 -49.62
CA PRO A 23 15.71 -24.53 -48.77
C PRO A 23 16.74 -23.66 -49.54
N ALA A 24 17.46 -22.78 -48.85
CA ALA A 24 18.76 -22.29 -49.31
C ALA A 24 19.66 -21.89 -48.13
N ARG A 25 20.95 -22.11 -48.34
CA ARG A 25 21.93 -22.50 -47.33
C ARG A 25 22.76 -21.32 -46.83
N GLN A 26 22.92 -21.28 -45.51
CA GLN A 26 24.08 -20.83 -44.72
C GLN A 26 25.09 -19.86 -45.37
N ILE A 27 24.98 -18.58 -45.05
CA ILE A 27 26.10 -17.69 -44.67
C ILE A 27 25.40 -16.59 -43.84
N LEU A 28 25.55 -16.46 -42.52
CA LEU A 28 26.58 -15.62 -41.93
C LEU A 28 26.35 -15.55 -40.40
N PRO A 29 26.48 -16.65 -39.64
CA PRO A 29 26.32 -16.66 -38.18
C PRO A 29 27.40 -15.82 -37.46
N LEU A 30 28.41 -15.33 -38.19
CA LEU A 30 29.47 -14.47 -37.66
C LEU A 30 29.01 -13.03 -37.37
N ALA A 31 28.01 -12.50 -38.09
CA ALA A 31 27.58 -11.12 -37.86
C ALA A 31 26.83 -10.97 -36.53
N VAL A 32 26.06 -12.00 -36.13
CA VAL A 32 25.32 -12.00 -34.87
C VAL A 32 26.25 -12.17 -33.67
N LEU A 33 27.31 -12.98 -33.81
CA LEU A 33 28.30 -13.21 -32.73
C LEU A 33 29.19 -11.98 -32.47
N ALA A 34 29.53 -11.21 -33.52
CA ALA A 34 30.32 -9.99 -33.39
C ALA A 34 29.56 -8.84 -32.70
N VAL A 35 28.23 -8.75 -32.90
CA VAL A 35 27.37 -7.76 -32.24
C VAL A 35 27.17 -8.09 -30.76
N LEU A 36 27.10 -9.38 -30.39
CA LEU A 36 26.95 -9.83 -29.00
C LEU A 36 28.21 -9.59 -28.14
N LEU A 37 29.41 -9.66 -28.73
CA LEU A 37 30.68 -9.44 -28.00
C LEU A 37 31.03 -7.96 -27.80
N ALA A 38 30.49 -7.05 -28.62
CA ALA A 38 30.74 -5.60 -28.48
C ALA A 38 29.93 -4.93 -27.34
N CYS A 39 28.83 -5.53 -26.90
CA CYS A 39 27.98 -4.96 -25.84
C CYS A 39 28.44 -5.26 -24.40
N ALA A 40 29.43 -6.14 -24.21
CA ALA A 40 29.89 -6.54 -22.87
C ALA A 40 30.88 -5.55 -22.21
N ALA A 41 31.28 -4.47 -22.89
CA ALA A 41 32.36 -3.59 -22.45
C ALA A 41 31.92 -2.21 -21.89
N LEU A 42 30.64 -2.01 -21.55
CA LEU A 42 30.12 -0.71 -21.06
C LEU A 42 29.59 -0.70 -19.61
N PHE A 43 29.85 -1.72 -18.80
CA PHE A 43 29.48 -1.73 -17.37
C PHE A 43 30.68 -1.51 -16.44
N ALA A 44 31.51 -0.52 -16.76
CA ALA A 44 32.47 0.05 -15.81
C ALA A 44 32.11 1.52 -15.60
N GLY A 45 31.27 1.79 -14.61
CA GLY A 45 30.87 3.16 -14.30
C GLY A 45 29.94 3.29 -13.10
N CYS A 46 30.53 3.75 -11.98
CA CYS A 46 29.92 4.39 -10.82
C CYS A 46 29.01 3.52 -9.94
N THR A 47 29.63 2.89 -8.94
CA THR A 47 29.01 2.66 -7.63
C THR A 47 28.53 4.00 -7.09
N THR A 48 27.28 4.33 -7.34
CA THR A 48 26.57 5.33 -6.54
C THR A 48 26.36 4.66 -5.21
N GLU A 49 27.05 5.15 -4.18
CA GLU A 49 26.71 4.91 -2.79
C GLU A 49 25.19 5.05 -2.69
N PRO A 50 24.44 4.08 -2.14
CA PRO A 50 23.10 4.36 -1.71
C PRO A 50 23.27 5.41 -0.61
N GLY A 51 23.16 6.68 -1.00
CA GLY A 51 22.95 7.78 -0.08
C GLY A 51 21.87 7.30 0.85
N GLY A 52 22.21 7.25 2.14
CA GLY A 52 21.36 6.71 3.17
C GLY A 52 19.95 7.19 2.93
N ALA A 53 19.09 6.25 2.52
CA ALA A 53 17.80 6.22 3.18
C ALA A 53 18.20 6.10 4.63
N ASP A 54 18.12 7.20 5.38
CA ASP A 54 17.96 7.14 6.80
C ASP A 54 16.81 6.16 6.98
N ALA A 55 17.15 4.89 7.20
CA ALA A 55 16.21 3.92 7.68
C ALA A 55 15.70 4.62 8.92
N VAL A 56 14.43 5.06 8.87
CA VAL A 56 13.72 5.59 10.03
C VAL A 56 13.99 4.57 11.10
N THR A 57 14.93 4.91 11.98
CA THR A 57 15.41 4.00 12.99
C THR A 57 14.22 3.97 13.91
N ILE A 58 13.45 2.89 13.85
CA ILE A 58 12.39 2.61 14.81
C ILE A 58 13.13 2.32 16.10
N SER A 59 13.60 3.39 16.74
CA SER A 59 14.15 3.33 18.07
C SER A 59 12.97 3.02 18.98
N PRO A 60 13.06 1.97 19.81
CA PRO A 60 12.04 1.73 20.82
C PRO A 60 11.88 3.00 21.64
N LEU A 61 10.64 3.36 21.95
CA LEU A 61 10.35 4.51 22.79
C LEU A 61 10.92 4.25 24.17
N ASN A 62 11.83 5.10 24.60
CA ASN A 62 12.57 4.97 25.85
C ASN A 62 12.46 6.24 26.72
N GLY A 63 11.81 7.27 26.21
CA GLY A 63 11.58 8.55 26.86
C GLY A 63 10.12 8.82 27.25
N THR A 64 9.85 10.06 27.65
CA THR A 64 8.49 10.54 27.92
C THR A 64 7.79 10.88 26.61
N VAL A 65 6.55 10.43 26.42
CA VAL A 65 5.79 10.76 25.21
C VAL A 65 5.54 12.27 25.12
N THR A 66 5.99 12.86 24.02
CA THR A 66 5.88 14.30 23.74
C THR A 66 4.76 14.60 22.75
N LYS A 67 4.48 13.68 21.82
CA LYS A 67 3.49 13.89 20.76
C LYS A 67 2.88 12.58 20.29
N VAL A 68 1.58 12.61 20.00
CA VAL A 68 0.84 11.52 19.34
C VAL A 68 0.23 12.04 18.05
N GLU A 69 0.45 11.33 16.95
CA GLU A 69 -0.14 11.57 15.64
C GLU A 69 -1.24 10.54 15.39
N VAL A 70 -2.42 10.99 14.98
CA VAL A 70 -3.55 10.15 14.56
C VAL A 70 -3.81 10.45 13.10
N ILE A 71 -3.33 9.57 12.22
CA ILE A 71 -3.33 9.84 10.78
C ILE A 71 -4.31 8.89 10.09
N HIS A 72 -5.33 9.46 9.46
CA HIS A 72 -6.19 8.72 8.55
C HIS A 72 -5.62 8.85 7.14
N PHE A 73 -4.97 7.80 6.67
CA PHE A 73 -4.56 7.72 5.28
C PHE A 73 -5.77 7.42 4.41
N THR A 74 -5.85 8.07 3.26
CA THR A 74 -6.89 7.88 2.25
C THR A 74 -6.27 7.45 0.94
N ALA A 75 -7.05 6.76 0.10
CA ALA A 75 -6.66 6.42 -1.27
C ALA A 75 -7.68 6.98 -2.27
N PRO A 76 -7.32 7.17 -3.55
CA PRO A 76 -8.26 7.56 -4.59
C PRO A 76 -9.47 6.61 -4.66
N ASN A 77 -10.64 7.13 -5.00
CA ASN A 77 -11.91 6.37 -5.09
C ASN A 77 -12.30 5.70 -3.76
N GLN A 78 -12.36 6.50 -2.69
CA GLN A 78 -12.65 6.01 -1.35
C GLN A 78 -13.97 5.24 -1.25
N CYS A 79 -13.91 4.14 -0.51
CA CYS A 79 -15.08 3.37 -0.12
C CYS A 79 -15.90 4.11 0.96
N TYR A 80 -17.20 3.83 1.10
CA TYR A 80 -18.02 4.46 2.13
C TYR A 80 -17.47 4.24 3.55
N SER A 81 -17.04 3.03 3.88
CA SER A 81 -16.45 2.71 5.19
C SER A 81 -15.12 3.42 5.44
N CYS A 82 -14.37 3.73 4.39
CA CYS A 82 -13.13 4.49 4.45
C CYS A 82 -13.42 5.94 4.92
N VAL A 83 -14.47 6.55 4.35
CA VAL A 83 -14.93 7.88 4.77
C VAL A 83 -15.43 7.85 6.22
N VAL A 84 -16.29 6.89 6.57
CA VAL A 84 -16.81 6.74 7.94
C VAL A 84 -15.70 6.55 8.97
N LEU A 85 -14.65 5.78 8.64
CA LEU A 85 -13.48 5.61 9.49
C LEU A 85 -12.83 6.97 9.78
N GLY A 86 -12.60 7.77 8.74
CA GLY A 86 -12.03 9.11 8.85
C GLY A 86 -12.87 10.03 9.72
N ASP A 87 -14.16 10.12 9.43
CA ASP A 87 -15.11 10.99 10.14
C ASP A 87 -15.16 10.64 11.64
N TYR A 88 -15.24 9.35 11.98
CA TYR A 88 -15.29 8.92 13.37
C TYR A 88 -13.97 9.17 14.10
N ALA A 89 -12.83 8.98 13.42
CA ALA A 89 -11.53 9.26 14.00
C ALA A 89 -11.36 10.76 14.26
N GLU A 90 -11.70 11.61 13.29
CA GLU A 90 -11.65 13.06 13.41
C GLU A 90 -12.53 13.55 14.56
N GLU A 91 -13.78 13.07 14.61
CA GLU A 91 -14.73 13.44 15.65
C GLU A 91 -14.25 13.01 17.04
N THR A 92 -13.66 11.81 17.15
CA THR A 92 -13.10 11.32 18.42
C THR A 92 -12.00 12.25 18.93
N VAL A 93 -11.06 12.62 18.06
CA VAL A 93 -9.92 13.46 18.45
C VAL A 93 -10.41 14.85 18.85
N LYS A 94 -11.24 15.49 18.02
CA LYS A 94 -11.79 16.82 18.30
C LYS A 94 -12.64 16.88 19.57
N THR A 95 -13.39 15.83 19.85
CA THR A 95 -14.30 15.79 21.01
C THR A 95 -13.56 15.54 22.32
N HIS A 96 -12.54 14.68 22.31
CA HIS A 96 -11.93 14.18 23.55
C HIS A 96 -10.55 14.72 23.85
N PHE A 97 -9.86 15.30 22.87
CA PHE A 97 -8.50 15.84 23.03
C PHE A 97 -8.36 17.30 22.55
N PRO A 98 -9.31 18.21 22.84
CA PRO A 98 -9.22 19.59 22.35
C PRO A 98 -7.99 20.31 22.90
N GLY A 99 -7.62 20.10 24.17
CA GLY A 99 -6.44 20.74 24.76
C GLY A 99 -5.12 20.20 24.20
N GLU A 100 -5.06 18.91 23.89
CA GLU A 100 -3.90 18.30 23.24
C GLU A 100 -3.78 18.70 21.77
N LEU A 101 -4.90 18.90 21.07
CA LEU A 101 -4.91 19.50 19.74
C LEU A 101 -4.39 20.94 19.76
N ASP A 102 -4.93 21.77 20.66
CA ASP A 102 -4.53 23.18 20.78
C ASP A 102 -3.04 23.36 21.12
N SER A 103 -2.48 22.43 21.90
CA SER A 103 -1.05 22.42 22.25
C SER A 103 -0.15 21.71 21.23
N GLY A 104 -0.73 21.01 20.24
CA GLY A 104 0.02 20.19 19.29
C GLY A 104 0.56 18.87 19.87
N LYS A 105 0.15 18.50 21.09
CA LYS A 105 0.48 17.22 21.71
C LYS A 105 -0.24 16.06 21.03
N VAL A 106 -1.44 16.29 20.50
CA VAL A 106 -2.13 15.41 19.56
C VAL A 106 -2.25 16.13 18.23
N ILE A 107 -1.97 15.44 17.12
CA ILE A 107 -2.24 15.92 15.78
C ILE A 107 -3.18 14.93 15.09
N PHE A 108 -4.14 15.46 14.34
CA PHE A 108 -4.99 14.68 13.45
C PHE A 108 -4.85 15.20 12.03
N ASP A 109 -4.70 14.31 11.04
CA ASP A 109 -4.69 14.70 9.62
C ASP A 109 -5.32 13.61 8.73
N HIS A 110 -5.89 14.05 7.61
CA HIS A 110 -6.26 13.21 6.49
C HIS A 110 -5.17 13.28 5.43
N VAL A 111 -4.54 12.16 5.12
CA VAL A 111 -3.40 12.13 4.20
C VAL A 111 -3.71 11.24 3.01
N ASP A 112 -3.81 11.82 1.81
CA ASP A 112 -3.90 11.05 0.58
C ASP A 112 -2.55 10.39 0.27
N VAL A 113 -2.54 9.05 0.19
CA VAL A 113 -1.34 8.28 -0.16
C VAL A 113 -0.85 8.56 -1.58
N ALA A 114 -1.69 9.12 -2.45
CA ALA A 114 -1.34 9.53 -3.80
C ALA A 114 -0.82 10.98 -3.90
N ASP A 115 -0.86 11.76 -2.83
CA ASP A 115 -0.38 13.15 -2.82
C ASP A 115 1.16 13.20 -2.76
N PRO A 116 1.84 13.71 -3.80
CA PRO A 116 3.30 13.80 -3.83
C PRO A 116 3.87 14.74 -2.75
N GLU A 117 3.11 15.74 -2.28
CA GLU A 117 3.56 16.65 -1.20
C GLU A 117 3.57 15.96 0.17
N LYS A 118 2.80 14.87 0.31
CA LYS A 118 2.69 14.07 1.54
C LYS A 118 3.56 12.80 1.51
N LYS A 119 4.42 12.64 0.50
CA LYS A 119 5.24 11.43 0.31
C LYS A 119 6.04 11.04 1.56
N GLU A 120 6.66 12.01 2.25
CA GLU A 120 7.49 11.73 3.42
C GLU A 120 6.69 11.05 4.55
N ILE A 121 5.50 11.55 4.87
CA ILE A 121 4.66 10.96 5.91
C ILE A 121 4.10 9.59 5.47
N VAL A 122 3.73 9.45 4.19
CA VAL A 122 3.26 8.17 3.65
C VAL A 122 4.35 7.10 3.76
N GLU A 123 5.59 7.41 3.37
CA GLU A 123 6.73 6.50 3.48
C GLU A 123 7.11 6.22 4.94
N ARG A 124 7.11 7.25 5.80
CA ARG A 124 7.39 7.10 7.23
C ARG A 124 6.42 6.12 7.89
N TYR A 125 5.14 6.15 7.52
CA TYR A 125 4.13 5.22 8.03
C TYR A 125 4.08 3.90 7.25
N GLY A 126 4.52 3.88 5.99
CA GLY A 126 4.40 2.71 5.11
C GLY A 126 2.95 2.46 4.68
N ALA A 127 2.13 3.51 4.65
CA ALA A 127 0.73 3.42 4.28
C ALA A 127 0.60 3.16 2.78
N THR A 128 -0.20 2.16 2.40
CA THR A 128 -0.42 1.78 1.00
C THR A 128 -1.85 2.03 0.52
N GLY A 129 -2.74 2.46 1.42
CA GLY A 129 -4.14 2.71 1.15
C GLY A 129 -4.88 3.26 2.37
N SER A 130 -6.22 3.20 2.32
CA SER A 130 -7.03 3.71 3.42
C SER A 130 -6.79 2.93 4.71
N SER A 131 -6.36 3.63 5.76
CA SER A 131 -5.96 3.05 7.04
C SER A 131 -5.93 4.12 8.14
N LEU A 132 -6.04 3.72 9.40
CA LEU A 132 -5.85 4.60 10.55
C LEU A 132 -4.58 4.20 11.29
N TRP A 133 -3.69 5.16 11.50
CA TRP A 133 -2.41 4.95 12.15
C TRP A 133 -2.25 5.85 13.37
N ILE A 134 -1.55 5.31 14.37
CA ILE A 134 -1.11 6.06 15.54
C ILE A 134 0.42 6.11 15.52
N GLY A 135 0.98 7.32 15.43
CA GLY A 135 2.40 7.57 15.62
C GLY A 135 2.66 8.18 16.99
N THR A 136 3.77 7.84 17.62
CA THR A 136 4.14 8.37 18.94
C THR A 136 5.60 8.78 18.96
N TYR A 137 5.87 9.96 19.51
CA TYR A 137 7.20 10.52 19.69
C TYR A 137 7.55 10.63 21.17
N ASP A 138 8.81 10.44 21.51
CA ASP A 138 9.33 10.72 22.85
C ASP A 138 10.30 11.93 22.89
N ASP A 139 10.70 12.30 24.09
CA ASP A 139 11.66 13.38 24.36
C ASP A 139 13.12 13.02 24.06
N GLN A 140 13.39 11.78 23.66
CA GLN A 140 14.71 11.29 23.25
C GLN A 140 14.86 11.21 21.71
N GLY A 141 13.85 11.67 20.97
CA GLY A 141 13.82 11.63 19.51
C GLY A 141 13.40 10.29 18.93
N GLY A 142 12.89 9.37 19.77
CA GLY A 142 12.29 8.12 19.34
C GLY A 142 10.96 8.33 18.63
N PHE A 143 10.66 7.45 17.68
CA PHE A 143 9.39 7.40 16.97
C PHE A 143 8.94 5.95 16.81
N SER A 144 7.69 5.68 17.21
CA SER A 144 7.00 4.43 16.93
C SER A 144 5.70 4.70 16.17
N LYS A 145 5.24 3.69 15.43
CA LYS A 145 3.98 3.73 14.70
C LYS A 145 3.28 2.39 14.80
N GLU A 146 1.95 2.42 14.80
CA GLU A 146 1.11 1.24 14.69
C GLU A 146 -0.08 1.53 13.80
N GLU A 147 -0.44 0.58 12.94
CA GLU A 147 -1.72 0.58 12.25
C GLU A 147 -2.77 0.04 13.20
N ASP A 148 -3.88 0.74 13.37
CA ASP A 148 -5.00 0.23 14.13
C ASP A 148 -6.02 -0.45 13.22
N ILE A 149 -5.87 -1.75 13.05
CA ILE A 149 -6.80 -2.56 12.27
C ILE A 149 -8.12 -2.85 13.01
N ARG A 150 -8.20 -2.58 14.32
CA ARG A 150 -9.38 -2.97 15.14
C ARG A 150 -10.57 -2.04 14.93
N VAL A 151 -10.31 -0.81 14.49
CA VAL A 151 -11.33 0.19 14.13
C VAL A 151 -12.33 -0.30 13.09
N TRP A 152 -11.88 -1.14 12.14
CA TRP A 152 -12.73 -1.66 11.06
C TRP A 152 -13.89 -2.50 11.60
N TYR A 153 -13.69 -3.21 12.71
CA TYR A 153 -14.73 -4.02 13.35
C TYR A 153 -15.70 -3.21 14.20
N LYS A 154 -15.53 -1.89 14.28
CA LYS A 154 -16.31 -0.98 15.15
C LYS A 154 -17.13 0.04 14.36
N LEU A 155 -17.04 0.05 13.02
CA LEU A 155 -17.69 1.08 12.20
C LEU A 155 -19.23 1.06 12.29
N ASN A 156 -19.84 -0.05 12.69
CA ASN A 156 -21.28 -0.17 12.90
C ASN A 156 -21.75 0.31 14.29
N ASP A 157 -20.82 0.67 15.18
CA ASP A 157 -21.09 1.15 16.54
C ASP A 157 -20.25 2.41 16.80
N LYS A 158 -20.76 3.57 16.36
CA LYS A 158 -20.06 4.85 16.50
C LYS A 158 -19.65 5.14 17.96
N PRO A 159 -20.54 5.03 18.97
CA PRO A 159 -20.13 5.21 20.37
C PRO A 159 -19.00 4.27 20.79
N GLY A 160 -19.08 2.99 20.43
CA GLY A 160 -18.05 2.00 20.73
C GLY A 160 -16.72 2.29 20.03
N PHE A 161 -16.75 2.74 18.77
CA PHE A 161 -15.58 3.22 18.03
C PHE A 161 -14.90 4.38 18.77
N MET A 162 -15.67 5.42 19.09
CA MET A 162 -15.11 6.65 19.66
C MET A 162 -14.53 6.39 21.05
N GLN A 163 -15.23 5.62 21.89
CA GLN A 163 -14.73 5.25 23.20
C GLN A 163 -13.46 4.41 23.10
N TYR A 164 -13.39 3.48 22.16
CA TYR A 164 -12.21 2.65 21.92
C TYR A 164 -11.00 3.49 21.49
N LEU A 165 -11.16 4.32 20.45
CA LEU A 165 -10.07 5.12 19.92
C LEU A 165 -9.61 6.18 20.93
N LYS A 166 -10.54 6.77 21.69
CA LYS A 166 -10.21 7.64 22.84
C LYS A 166 -9.31 6.93 23.83
N THR A 167 -9.66 5.71 24.24
CA THR A 167 -8.84 4.95 25.20
C THR A 167 -7.45 4.67 24.62
N LEU A 168 -7.37 4.25 23.35
CA LEU A 168 -6.08 3.97 22.70
C LEU A 168 -5.18 5.22 22.66
N ILE A 169 -5.69 6.35 22.20
CA ILE A 169 -4.94 7.62 22.15
C ILE A 169 -4.49 8.04 23.56
N GLY A 170 -5.39 7.91 24.55
CA GLY A 170 -5.07 8.22 25.96
C GLY A 170 -3.95 7.35 26.52
N MET A 171 -3.94 6.05 26.19
CA MET A 171 -2.83 5.15 26.55
C MET A 171 -1.51 5.61 25.92
N ARG A 172 -1.52 5.96 24.63
CA ARG A 172 -0.30 6.43 23.94
C ARG A 172 0.22 7.74 24.51
N LEU A 173 -0.65 8.67 24.83
CA LEU A 173 -0.27 9.92 25.52
C LEU A 173 0.35 9.68 26.90
N ALA A 174 -0.01 8.57 27.56
CA ALA A 174 0.55 8.15 28.85
C ALA A 174 1.81 7.29 28.72
N GLY A 175 2.26 6.98 27.50
CA GLY A 175 3.39 6.08 27.25
C GLY A 175 3.05 4.60 27.49
N ASP A 176 1.78 4.24 27.55
CA ASP A 176 1.33 2.86 27.67
C ASP A 176 1.14 2.26 26.27
N PHE A 177 1.95 1.23 25.96
CA PHE A 177 1.93 0.47 24.71
C PHE A 177 1.38 -0.95 24.85
N SER A 178 0.80 -1.29 26.01
CA SER A 178 0.12 -2.57 26.19
C SER A 178 -1.12 -2.66 25.28
N GLN A 179 -1.38 -3.85 24.74
CA GLN A 179 -2.45 -4.15 23.79
C GLN A 179 -3.10 -5.49 24.13
#